data_AF-A0A967SNC4-F1
#
_entry.id   AF-A0A967SNC4-F1
#
_cell.length_a   1.000
_cell.length_b   1.000
_cell.length_c   1.000
_cell.angle_alpha   90.00
_cell.angle_beta   90.00
_cell.angle_gamma   90.00
#
_symmetry.space_group_name_H-M   'P 1'
#
loop_
_entity.id
_entity.type
_entity.pdbx_description
1 polymer ?
#
loop_
_entity_poly.entity_id
_entity_poly.type
_entity_poly.pdbx_seq_one_letter_code
_entity_poly.pdbx_strand_id
1 'polypeptide(L)' 'LPSHDNGAVFAIVRDHGGQRVLAVVNLTGGFQVASGLAVQGRPVRELFRDGNVGAWSGGPGDWSVVLPPHGTTVWELSAP' A
#
# COMPACT_ATOMS: atom_id res chain seq x y z
N LEU A 1 14.32 -9.58 9.26
CA LEU A 1 13.77 -9.46 7.90
C LEU A 1 12.26 -9.27 8.04
N PRO A 2 11.65 -8.27 7.37
CA PRO A 2 10.20 -8.12 7.33
C PRO A 2 9.54 -9.42 6.84
N SER A 3 8.44 -9.85 7.47
CA SER A 3 7.66 -10.99 6.99
C SER A 3 6.77 -10.58 5.81
N HIS A 4 6.49 -11.53 4.93
CA HIS A 4 5.51 -11.37 3.87
C HIS A 4 4.30 -12.24 4.21
N ASP A 5 3.28 -11.62 4.82
CA ASP A 5 1.98 -12.23 5.08
C ASP A 5 0.88 -11.27 4.64
N ASN A 6 0.24 -11.57 3.51
CA ASN A 6 -0.85 -10.73 3.00
C ASN A 6 -2.13 -10.83 3.85
N GLY A 7 -2.25 -11.83 4.74
CA GLY A 7 -3.31 -11.86 5.75
C GLY A 7 -3.09 -10.85 6.89
N ALA A 8 -1.85 -10.38 7.06
CA ALA A 8 -1.47 -9.36 8.02
C ALA A 8 -1.62 -7.91 7.49
N VAL A 9 -1.91 -7.75 6.20
CA VAL A 9 -2.04 -6.45 5.53
C VAL A 9 -3.47 -6.27 5.01
N PHE A 10 -4.12 -5.19 5.42
CA PHE A 10 -5.37 -4.75 4.82
C PHE A 10 -5.08 -3.75 3.69
N ALA A 11 -5.63 -3.99 2.51
CA ALA A 11 -5.54 -3.06 1.39
C ALA A 11 -6.91 -2.89 0.74
N ILE A 12 -7.27 -1.65 0.41
CA ILE A 12 -8.51 -1.33 -0.30
C ILE A 12 -8.27 -0.23 -1.32
N VAL A 13 -8.80 -0.42 -2.52
CA VAL A 13 -8.90 0.62 -3.54
C VAL A 13 -10.31 1.17 -3.53
N ARG A 14 -10.44 2.48 -3.29
CA ARG A 14 -11.69 3.22 -3.48
C ARG A 14 -11.64 3.92 -4.84
N ASP A 15 -12.68 3.73 -5.62
CA ASP A 15 -12.92 4.45 -6.87
C ASP A 15 -14.18 5.30 -6.71
N HIS A 16 -14.03 6.62 -6.81
CA HIS A 16 -15.17 7.54 -6.71
C HIS A 16 -14.92 8.83 -7.49
N GLY A 17 -15.84 9.18 -8.40
CA GLY A 17 -15.77 10.43 -9.15
C GLY A 17 -14.51 10.56 -10.02
N GLY A 18 -13.96 9.45 -10.51
CA GLY A 18 -12.73 9.43 -11.30
C GLY A 18 -11.44 9.50 -10.47
N GLN A 19 -11.54 9.63 -9.15
CA GLN A 19 -10.41 9.54 -8.24
C GLN A 19 -10.27 8.12 -7.70
N ARG A 20 -9.05 7.55 -7.84
CA ARG A 20 -8.70 6.23 -7.33
C ARG A 20 -7.72 6.37 -6.17
N VAL A 21 -8.08 5.83 -5.02
CA VAL A 21 -7.28 5.91 -3.79
C VAL A 21 -7.02 4.52 -3.26
N LEU A 22 -5.76 4.19 -3.00
CA LEU A 22 -5.36 2.99 -2.28
C LEU A 22 -5.04 3.34 -0.84
N ALA A 23 -5.65 2.65 0.11
CA ALA A 23 -5.21 2.61 1.49
C ALA A 23 -4.59 1.25 1.81
N VAL A 24 -3.44 1.24 2.49
CA VAL A 24 -2.74 0.04 2.94
C VAL A 24 -2.42 0.19 4.42
N VAL A 25 -2.76 -0.83 5.21
CA VAL A 25 -2.59 -0.86 6.66
C VAL A 25 -1.97 -2.19 7.07
N ASN A 26 -0.91 -2.14 7.87
CA ASN A 26 -0.41 -3.32 8.57
C ASN A 26 -1.24 -3.56 9.83
N LEU A 27 -1.84 -4.74 9.98
CA LEU A 27 -2.69 -5.08 11.12
C LEU A 27 -1.89 -5.63 12.31
N THR A 28 -0.57 -5.75 12.19
CA THR A 28 0.29 -6.44 13.16
C THR A 28 1.27 -5.50 13.88
N GLY A 29 1.78 -5.97 15.01
CA GLY A 29 2.84 -5.30 15.78
C GLY A 29 4.26 -5.51 15.24
N GLY A 30 4.43 -6.16 14.09
CA GLY A 30 5.72 -6.40 13.43
C GLY A 30 5.82 -5.68 12.08
N PHE A 31 7.02 -5.62 11.49
CA PHE A 31 7.18 -5.11 10.13
C PHE A 31 6.63 -6.10 9.10
N GLN A 32 5.84 -5.59 8.14
CA GLN A 32 5.29 -6.39 7.04
C GLN A 32 5.72 -5.83 5.68
N VAL A 33 5.79 -6.68 4.68
CA VAL A 33 5.84 -6.27 3.26
C VAL A 33 4.48 -6.50 2.66
N ALA A 34 3.85 -5.44 2.15
CA ALA A 34 2.67 -5.57 1.31
C ALA A 34 3.13 -5.73 -0.15
N SER A 35 2.78 -6.83 -0.80
CA SER A 35 3.05 -7.08 -2.22
C SER A 35 2.14 -8.18 -2.78
N GLY A 36 2.09 -8.34 -4.11
CA GLY A 36 1.31 -9.40 -4.75
C GLY A 36 -0.22 -9.23 -4.65
N LEU A 37 -0.69 -8.08 -4.15
CA LEU A 37 -2.10 -7.70 -4.14
C LEU A 37 -2.45 -7.05 -5.49
N ALA A 38 -3.59 -7.41 -6.05
CA ALA A 38 -4.05 -6.94 -7.36
C ALA A 38 -4.44 -5.44 -7.34
N VAL A 39 -3.44 -4.57 -7.32
CA VAL A 39 -3.58 -3.12 -7.46
C VAL A 39 -3.08 -2.72 -8.85
N GLN A 40 -3.96 -2.07 -9.60
CA GLN A 40 -3.67 -1.51 -10.92
C GLN A 40 -3.39 0.00 -10.80
N GLY A 41 -2.50 0.50 -11.65
CA GLY A 41 -2.03 1.88 -11.61
C GLY A 41 -0.86 2.09 -10.65
N ARG A 42 -0.19 3.25 -10.77
CA ARG A 42 0.93 3.65 -9.93
C ARG A 42 0.50 4.78 -8.99
N PRO A 43 1.12 4.93 -7.80
CA PRO A 43 0.96 6.12 -6.99
C PRO A 43 1.35 7.36 -7.80
N VAL A 44 0.44 8.34 -7.87
CA VAL A 44 0.69 9.66 -8.48
C VAL A 44 0.80 10.75 -7.42
N ARG A 45 0.20 10.53 -6.24
CA ARG A 45 0.27 11.46 -5.11
C ARG A 45 0.13 10.70 -3.79
N GLU A 46 0.98 11.03 -2.83
CA GLU A 46 0.82 10.60 -1.44
C GLU A 46 -0.22 11.49 -0.76
N LEU A 47 -1.27 10.88 -0.22
CA LEU A 47 -2.33 11.57 0.51
C LEU A 47 -2.09 11.51 2.02
N PHE A 48 -1.53 10.40 2.50
CA PHE A 48 -1.13 10.19 3.88
C PHE A 48 -0.06 9.10 3.96
N ARG A 49 0.88 9.21 4.90
CA ARG A 49 1.85 8.17 5.19
C ARG A 49 2.38 8.31 6.61
N ASP A 50 2.36 7.22 7.36
CA ASP A 50 3.09 7.14 8.62
C ASP A 50 4.60 7.22 8.36
N GLY A 51 5.33 8.01 9.16
CA GLY A 51 6.70 8.43 8.85
C GLY A 51 7.74 7.32 8.63
N ASN A 52 7.46 6.09 9.07
CA ASN A 52 8.35 4.93 8.93
C ASN A 52 7.91 3.92 7.86
N VAL A 53 6.85 4.20 7.10
CA VAL A 53 6.49 3.41 5.92
C VAL A 53 7.61 3.52 4.89
N GLY A 54 7.94 2.43 4.20
CA GLY A 54 8.94 2.41 3.14
C GLY A 54 8.47 3.13 1.87
N ALA A 55 9.38 3.33 0.91
CA ALA A 55 8.97 3.80 -0.41
C ALA A 55 8.19 2.72 -1.16
N TRP A 56 7.20 3.13 -1.94
CA TRP A 56 6.61 2.26 -2.96
C TRP A 56 7.68 1.86 -3.97
N SER A 57 7.70 0.59 -4.35
CA SER A 57 8.55 0.09 -5.44
C SER A 57 7.74 -0.79 -6.40
N GLY A 58 8.26 -0.99 -7.61
CA GLY A 58 7.61 -1.81 -8.64
C GLY A 58 6.55 -1.07 -9.47
N GLY A 59 5.84 -1.83 -10.29
CA GLY A 59 4.79 -1.35 -11.20
C GLY A 59 3.43 -2.00 -10.91
N PRO A 60 2.40 -1.71 -11.72
CA PRO A 60 1.11 -2.39 -11.63
C PRO A 60 1.30 -3.92 -11.65
N GLY A 61 0.67 -4.64 -10.72
CA GLY A 61 0.81 -6.10 -10.57
C GLY A 61 2.03 -6.59 -9.78
N ASP A 62 3.14 -5.84 -9.75
CA ASP A 62 4.43 -6.25 -9.15
C ASP A 62 4.93 -5.24 -8.09
N TRP A 63 4.02 -4.52 -7.45
CA TRP A 63 4.38 -3.50 -6.48
C TRP A 63 4.73 -4.08 -5.11
N SER A 64 5.52 -3.33 -4.34
CA SER A 64 5.74 -3.62 -2.93
C SER A 64 5.97 -2.37 -2.08
N VAL A 65 5.61 -2.46 -0.79
CA VAL A 65 5.95 -1.46 0.23
C VAL A 65 6.20 -2.13 1.58
N VAL A 66 7.17 -1.63 2.34
CA VAL A 66 7.43 -2.06 3.72
C VAL A 66 6.59 -1.21 4.67
N LEU A 67 5.88 -1.85 5.59
CA LEU A 67 5.04 -1.20 6.59
C LEU A 67 5.60 -1.45 8.00
N PRO A 68 5.78 -0.42 8.83
CA PRO A 68 6.11 -0.59 10.25
C PRO A 68 4.93 -1.21 11.02
N PRO A 69 5.12 -1.62 12.29
CA PRO A 69 4.03 -2.02 13.17
C PRO A 69 2.86 -1.04 13.12
N HIS A 70 1.66 -1.53 12.81
CA HIS A 70 0.44 -0.74 12.66
C HIS A 70 0.49 0.42 11.64
N GLY A 71 1.51 0.45 10.77
CA GLY A 71 1.72 1.51 9.81
C GLY A 71 0.65 1.58 8.74
N THR A 72 0.29 2.80 8.38
CA THR A 72 -0.73 3.15 7.41
C THR A 72 -0.18 4.09 6.34
N THR A 73 -0.65 3.91 5.12
CA THR A 73 -0.32 4.78 4.00
C THR A 73 -1.48 4.83 3.01
N VAL A 74 -1.65 5.98 2.37
CA VAL A 74 -2.74 6.27 1.44
C VAL A 74 -2.19 7.01 0.23
N TRP A 75 -2.43 6.49 -0.96
CA TRP A 75 -2.02 7.08 -2.21
C TRP A 75 -3.20 7.30 -3.15
N GLU A 76 -3.14 8.37 -3.92
CA GLU A 76 -3.89 8.47 -5.17
C GLU A 76 -3.16 7.66 -6.24
N LEU A 77 -3.91 6.86 -6.99
CA LEU A 77 -3.41 6.03 -8.08
C LEU A 77 -3.74 6.66 -9.44
N SER A 78 -2.88 6.40 -10.41
CA SER A 78 -3.22 6.61 -11.82
C SER A 78 -4.43 5.76 -12.22
N ALA A 79 -5.03 6.12 -13.36
CA ALA A 79 -5.91 5.19 -14.07
C ALA A 79 -5.17 3.84 -14.32
N PRO A 80 -5.92 2.73 -14.43
CA PRO A 80 -5.37 1.41 -14.72
C PRO A 80 -4.44 1.40 -15.94
#